data_AF-A0A7V1IFD6-F1
#
_entry.id   AF-A0A7V1IFD6-F1
#
_cell.length_a   1.000
_cell.length_b   1.000
_cell.length_c   1.000
_cell.angle_alpha   90.00
_cell.angle_beta   90.00
_cell.angle_gamma   90.00
#
_symmetry.space_group_name_H-M   'P 1'
#
loop_
_entity.id
_entity.type
_entity.pdbx_description
1 polymer ?
#
loop_
_entity_poly.entity_id
_entity_poly.type
_entity_poly.pdbx_seq_one_letter_code
_entity_poly.pdbx_strand_id
1 'polypeptide(L)'
;NPMLKWTLRIIAPRFRGRLLWRNNVMATRENIKWLKTDLHTCGLSLEKISDLPANLEKLINIKLEVTKRTRGENENVYLNKRIVLEDGGDEYDTAAKDALAPF
;
A
#
# COMPACT_ATOMS: atom_id res chain seq x y z
N ASN A 1 8.97 -17.45 1.21
CA ASN A 1 9.49 -16.14 1.66
C ASN A 1 8.36 -15.26 2.13
N PRO A 2 8.39 -14.77 3.38
CA PRO A 2 7.39 -13.82 3.88
C PRO A 2 7.42 -12.55 3.03
N MET A 3 6.24 -11.99 2.76
CA MET A 3 6.08 -10.76 1.97
C MET A 3 4.83 -9.99 2.39
N LEU A 4 4.91 -8.66 2.32
CA LEU A 4 3.75 -7.79 2.42
C LEU A 4 3.24 -7.57 0.99
N LYS A 5 1.98 -7.90 0.75
CA LYS A 5 1.31 -7.72 -0.53
C LYS A 5 0.36 -6.53 -0.43
N TRP A 6 0.50 -5.60 -1.34
CA TRP A 6 -0.34 -4.42 -1.46
C TRP A 6 -1.27 -4.60 -2.65
N THR A 7 -2.54 -4.29 -2.44
CA THR A 7 -3.49 -4.08 -3.52
C THR A 7 -3.90 -2.62 -3.47
N LEU A 8 -3.59 -1.88 -4.52
CA LEU A 8 -3.94 -0.47 -4.65
C LEU A 8 -5.02 -0.36 -5.72
N ARG A 9 -5.98 0.54 -5.52
CA ARG A 9 -7.00 0.88 -6.51
C ARG A 9 -6.78 2.31 -7.00
N ILE A 10 -6.78 2.50 -8.31
CA ILE A 10 -6.59 3.82 -8.90
C ILE A 10 -7.88 4.64 -8.70
N ILE A 11 -7.77 5.76 -7.98
CA ILE A 11 -8.89 6.70 -7.78
C ILE A 11 -8.86 7.87 -8.77
N ALA A 12 -7.70 8.15 -9.38
CA ALA A 12 -7.55 9.19 -10.39
C ALA A 12 -8.46 8.91 -11.61
N PRO A 13 -8.95 9.94 -12.33
CA PRO A 13 -9.90 9.76 -13.43
C PRO A 13 -9.39 8.81 -14.52
N ARG A 14 -8.10 8.91 -14.84
CA ARG A 14 -7.47 8.02 -15.81
C ARG A 14 -7.23 6.65 -15.17
N PHE A 15 -7.77 5.60 -15.79
CA PHE A 15 -7.68 4.22 -15.31
C PHE A 15 -8.38 3.97 -13.96
N ARG A 16 -9.36 4.81 -13.59
CA ARG A 16 -10.13 4.68 -12.35
C ARG A 16 -10.67 3.25 -12.16
N GLY A 17 -10.59 2.75 -10.93
CA GLY A 17 -11.05 1.42 -10.56
C GLY A 17 -10.10 0.28 -10.90
N ARG A 18 -9.09 0.48 -11.75
CA ARG A 18 -8.06 -0.55 -12.01
C ARG A 18 -7.22 -0.81 -10.77
N LEU A 19 -6.74 -2.04 -10.65
CA LEU A 19 -5.88 -2.48 -9.56
C LEU A 19 -4.40 -2.42 -9.96
N LEU A 20 -3.57 -2.09 -8.97
CA LEU A 20 -2.12 -2.21 -9.02
C LEU A 20 -1.68 -3.09 -7.86
N TRP A 21 -0.67 -3.93 -8.10
CA TRP A 21 -0.11 -4.81 -7.09
C TRP A 21 1.34 -4.42 -6.81
N ARG A 22 1.72 -4.40 -5.54
CA ARG A 22 3.11 -4.25 -5.09
C ARG A 22 3.40 -5.33 -4.07
N ASN A 23 4.59 -5.93 -4.13
CA ASN A 23 5.04 -6.91 -3.15
C ASN A 23 6.36 -6.43 -2.53
N ASN A 24 6.42 -6.40 -1.21
CA ASN A 24 7.67 -6.26 -0.47
C ASN A 24 8.09 -7.63 0.07
N VAL A 25 9.12 -8.22 -0.53
CA VAL A 25 9.76 -9.44 0.00
C VAL A 25 10.45 -9.11 1.33
N MET A 26 10.45 -10.02 2.28
CA MET A 26 11.09 -9.84 3.60
C MET A 26 12.17 -10.91 3.85
N ALA A 27 12.97 -11.23 2.82
CA ALA A 27 13.98 -12.29 2.90
C ALA A 27 15.35 -11.78 3.36
N THR A 28 15.71 -10.53 3.04
CA THR A 28 17.02 -9.95 3.36
C THR A 28 16.89 -8.66 4.16
N ARG A 29 17.99 -8.24 4.82
CA ARG A 29 18.06 -6.93 5.50
C ARG A 29 17.80 -5.76 4.56
N GLU A 30 18.25 -5.86 3.32
CA GLU A 30 18.00 -4.84 2.30
C GLU A 30 16.51 -4.77 1.95
N ASN A 31 15.84 -5.91 1.74
CA ASN A 31 14.41 -5.87 1.46
C ASN A 31 13.60 -5.30 2.64
N ILE A 32 14.03 -5.61 3.87
CA ILE A 32 13.45 -5.03 5.08
C ILE A 32 13.65 -3.51 5.13
N LYS A 33 14.82 -3.00 4.72
CA LYS A 33 15.06 -1.55 4.64
C LYS A 33 14.08 -0.88 3.68
N TRP A 34 13.89 -1.45 2.49
CA TRP A 34 12.91 -0.92 1.52
C TRP A 34 11.47 -1.00 2.03
N LEU A 35 11.10 -2.09 2.72
CA LEU A 35 9.80 -2.20 3.37
C LEU A 35 9.61 -1.10 4.42
N LYS A 36 10.60 -0.84 5.29
CA LYS A 36 10.51 0.24 6.29
C LYS A 36 10.32 1.61 5.64
N THR A 37 11.01 1.87 4.52
CA THR A 37 10.80 3.10 3.74
C THR A 37 9.38 3.21 3.22
N ASP A 38 8.83 2.15 2.63
CA ASP A 38 7.44 2.14 2.15
C ASP A 38 6.44 2.37 3.29
N LEU A 39 6.59 1.65 4.41
CA LEU A 39 5.73 1.81 5.58
C LEU A 39 5.79 3.26 6.11
N HIS A 40 6.98 3.85 6.17
CA HIS A 40 7.15 5.23 6.57
C HIS A 40 6.45 6.20 5.59
N THR A 41 6.59 5.98 4.28
CA THR A 41 5.84 6.74 3.26
C THR A 41 4.33 6.63 3.45
N CYS A 42 3.83 5.47 3.89
CA CYS A 42 2.44 5.25 4.25
C CYS A 42 2.01 5.89 5.58
N GLY A 43 2.94 6.50 6.33
CA GLY A 43 2.69 7.11 7.64
C GLY A 43 2.79 6.12 8.81
N LEU A 44 3.28 4.90 8.59
CA LEU A 44 3.49 3.90 9.64
C LEU A 44 4.98 3.74 9.93
N SER A 45 5.41 4.23 11.10
CA SER A 45 6.77 4.03 11.57
C SER A 45 6.78 2.93 12.63
N LEU A 46 7.48 1.83 12.35
CA LEU A 46 7.63 0.69 13.27
C LEU A 46 9.06 0.62 13.79
N GLU A 47 9.20 0.41 15.10
CA GLU A 47 10.50 0.11 15.71
C GLU A 47 11.00 -1.26 15.21
N LYS A 48 10.15 -2.29 15.33
CA LYS A 48 10.44 -3.67 14.91
C LYS A 48 9.48 -4.11 13.81
N ILE A 49 10.00 -4.83 12.80
CA ILE A 49 9.16 -5.37 11.72
C ILE A 49 8.18 -6.43 12.23
N SER A 50 8.50 -7.11 13.33
CA SER A 50 7.60 -8.05 14.00
C SER A 50 6.28 -7.42 14.43
N ASP A 51 6.22 -6.10 14.57
CA ASP A 51 5.02 -5.38 15.01
C ASP A 51 4.08 -5.10 13.83
N LEU A 52 4.52 -5.33 12.59
CA LEU A 52 3.73 -5.09 11.38
C LEU A 52 2.37 -5.80 11.38
N PRO A 53 2.24 -7.11 11.70
CA PRO A 53 0.96 -7.80 11.68
C PRO A 53 -0.11 -7.16 12.58
N ALA A 54 0.31 -6.57 13.71
CA ALA A 54 -0.59 -5.91 14.67
C ALA A 54 -0.92 -4.45 14.31
N ASN A 55 -0.41 -3.96 13.17
CA ASN A 55 -0.62 -2.59 12.70
C ASN A 55 -1.07 -2.53 11.23
N LEU A 56 -1.46 -3.67 10.64
CA LEU A 56 -1.85 -3.76 9.22
C LEU A 56 -3.09 -2.92 8.91
N GLU A 57 -4.03 -2.83 9.86
CA GLU A 57 -5.26 -2.07 9.73
C GLU A 57 -5.02 -0.58 9.48
N LYS A 58 -3.88 -0.04 9.98
CA LYS A 58 -3.49 1.36 9.77
C LYS A 58 -3.08 1.67 8.34
N LEU A 59 -2.81 0.64 7.52
CA LEU A 59 -2.42 0.77 6.12
C LEU A 59 -3.62 0.66 5.17
N ILE A 60 -4.83 0.44 5.68
CA ILE A 60 -6.05 0.37 4.87
C ILE A 60 -6.56 1.78 4.56
N ASN A 61 -7.10 1.97 3.36
CA ASN A 61 -7.66 3.24 2.86
C ASN A 61 -6.70 4.44 2.89
N ILE A 62 -5.40 4.19 3.04
CA ILE A 62 -4.41 5.23 2.82
C ILE A 62 -4.42 5.59 1.33
N LYS A 63 -4.40 6.89 1.06
CA LYS A 63 -4.32 7.42 -0.29
C LYS A 63 -2.84 7.71 -0.58
N LEU A 64 -2.34 7.23 -1.72
CA LEU A 64 -0.92 7.31 -2.09
C LEU A 64 -0.76 7.85 -3.51
N GLU A 65 0.27 8.68 -3.71
CA GLU A 65 0.83 8.91 -5.04
C GLU A 65 1.83 7.79 -5.34
N VAL A 66 1.70 7.18 -6.52
CA VAL A 66 2.53 6.06 -6.94
C VAL A 66 3.06 6.25 -8.35
N THR A 67 4.24 5.70 -8.62
CA THR A 67 4.79 5.58 -9.97
C THR A 67 4.78 4.11 -10.39
N LYS A 68 4.10 3.77 -11.49
CA LYS A 68 4.29 2.48 -12.16
C LYS A 68 5.38 2.62 -13.21
N ARG A 69 6.43 1.80 -13.14
CA ARG A 69 7.45 1.65 -14.20
C ARG A 69 7.42 0.24 -14.75
N THR A 70 7.39 0.13 -16.07
CA THR A 70 7.50 -1.15 -16.78
C THR A 70 8.83 -1.19 -17.52
N ARG A 71 9.61 -2.25 -17.35
CA ARG A 71 10.87 -2.50 -18.07
C ARG A 71 10.89 -3.95 -18.56
N GLY A 72 10.65 -4.12 -19.85
CA GLY A 72 10.40 -5.45 -20.43
C GLY A 72 9.17 -6.07 -19.79
N GLU A 73 9.30 -7.28 -19.27
CA GLU A 73 8.23 -8.00 -18.57
C GLU A 73 8.07 -7.59 -17.10
N ASN A 74 9.00 -6.79 -16.57
CA ASN A 74 8.99 -6.40 -15.15
C ASN A 74 8.16 -5.15 -14.94
N GLU A 75 7.20 -5.22 -14.01
CA GLU A 75 6.43 -4.09 -13.54
C GLU A 75 6.78 -3.77 -12.08
N ASN A 76 7.12 -2.52 -11.81
CA ASN A 76 7.42 -2.04 -10.47
C ASN A 76 6.52 -0.85 -10.13
N VAL A 77 5.87 -0.90 -8.97
CA VAL A 77 5.04 0.18 -8.43
C VAL A 77 5.79 0.80 -7.26
N TYR A 78 6.20 2.07 -7.35
CA TYR A 78 6.91 2.79 -6.29
C TYR A 78 5.93 3.65 -5.50
N LEU A 79 6.02 3.62 -4.17
CA LEU A 79 5.24 4.48 -3.28
C LEU A 79 6.01 5.79 -3.09
N ASN A 80 5.48 6.91 -3.60
CA ASN A 80 6.21 8.18 -3.61
C ASN A 80 5.88 9.03 -2.36
N LYS A 81 4.59 9.22 -2.08
CA LYS A 81 4.10 10.03 -0.96
C LYS A 81 2.69 9.63 -0.55
N ARG A 82 2.36 9.82 0.73
CA ARG A 82 0.98 9.81 1.21
C ARG A 82 0.28 11.11 0.83
N ILE A 83 -0.97 10.99 0.38
CA ILE A 83 -1.83 12.13 0.11
C ILE A 83 -2.95 12.17 1.15
N VAL A 84 -3.28 13.38 1.60
CA VAL A 84 -4.47 13.65 2.43
C VAL A 84 -5.48 14.29 1.49
N LEU A 85 -6.60 13.63 1.29
CA LEU A 85 -7.73 14.19 0.56
C LEU A 85 -8.72 14.67 1.63
N GLU A 86 -9.31 15.84 1.43
CA GLU A 86 -10.43 16.29 2.29
C GLU A 86 -11.56 15.27 2.17
N ASP A 87 -12.18 14.92 3.32
CA ASP A 87 -13.20 13.88 3.43
C ASP A 87 -14.50 14.29 2.71
N GLY A 88 -14.50 14.26 1.38
CA GLY A 88 -15.70 14.00 0.61
C GLY A 88 -15.92 12.49 0.68
N GLY A 89 -16.80 12.04 1.58
CA GLY A 89 -17.06 10.63 1.86
C GLY A 89 -17.11 9.77 0.60
N ASP A 90 -15.98 9.14 0.27
CA ASP A 90 -15.85 8.34 -0.92
C ASP A 90 -16.55 7.00 -0.66
N GLU A 91 -17.38 6.56 -1.61
CA GLU A 91 -18.04 5.24 -1.64
C GLU A 91 -17.07 4.08 -1.31
N TYR A 92 -15.79 4.26 -1.63
CA TYR A 92 -14.72 3.30 -1.36
C TYR A 92 -14.31 3.19 0.11
N ASP A 93 -14.42 4.26 0.91
CA ASP A 93 -14.14 4.18 2.34
C ASP A 93 -15.18 3.29 3.04
N THR A 94 -16.41 3.21 2.49
CA THR A 94 -17.45 2.26 2.92
C THR A 94 -17.14 0.84 2.44
N ALA A 95 -16.88 0.65 1.13
CA ALA A 95 -16.61 -0.68 0.57
C ALA A 95 -15.37 -1.37 1.18
N ALA A 96 -14.36 -0.59 1.58
CA ALA A 96 -13.19 -1.13 2.24
C ALA A 96 -13.44 -1.49 3.71
N LYS A 97 -14.33 -0.78 4.42
CA LYS A 97 -14.78 -1.21 5.75
C LYS A 97 -15.52 -2.54 5.67
N ASP A 98 -16.37 -2.72 4.67
CA ASP A 98 -17.11 -3.96 4.47
C ASP A 98 -16.18 -5.14 4.09
N ALA A 99 -15.11 -4.87 3.33
CA ALA A 99 -14.10 -5.89 3.01
C ALA A 99 -13.22 -6.31 4.19
N LEU A 100 -13.20 -5.54 5.29
CA LEU A 100 -12.50 -5.88 6.53
C LEU A 100 -13.36 -6.75 7.46
N ALA A 101 -14.65 -6.91 7.19
CA ALA A 101 -15.47 -7.88 7.91
C ALA A 101 -15.02 -9.29 7.50
N PRO A 102 -14.56 -10.14 8.43
CA PRO A 102 -14.38 -11.55 8.13
C PRO A 102 -15.75 -12.16 7.83
N PHE A 103 -15.76 -13.10 6.89
CA PHE A 103 -16.92 -13.95 6.58
C PHE A 103 -17.44 -14.66 7.84
#